data_AF-A0A757XI67-F1
#
_entry.id   AF-A0A757XI67-F1
#
_cell.length_a   1.000
_cell.length_b   1.000
_cell.length_c   1.000
_cell.angle_alpha   90.00
_cell.angle_beta   90.00
_cell.angle_gamma   90.00
#
_symmetry.space_group_name_H-M   'P 1'
#
loop_
_entity.id
_entity.type
_entity.pdbx_description
1 polymer ?
#
loop_
_entity_poly.entity_id
_entity_poly.type
_entity_poly.pdbx_seq_one_letter_code
_entity_poly.pdbx_strand_id
1 'polypeptide(L)' 'MNNETDIISDADIEKLTGYKMPSKQCESLRDAGIFFITRRDGRPRTTWAHFNDPFSHRPKTVDANVPQPNFGALD' A
#
# COMPACT_ATOMS: atom_id res chain seq x y z
N MET A 1 18.58 -10.12 9.90
CA MET A 1 17.88 -9.90 8.62
C MET A 1 16.40 -10.01 8.89
N ASN A 2 15.59 -9.05 8.44
CA ASN A 2 14.13 -9.18 8.50
C ASN A 2 13.69 -10.03 7.30
N ASN A 3 12.75 -10.95 7.49
CA ASN A 3 12.17 -11.68 6.36
C ASN A 3 11.29 -10.71 5.55
N GLU A 4 11.20 -10.89 4.24
CA GLU A 4 10.39 -10.03 3.37
C GLU A 4 8.91 -9.97 3.79
N THR A 5 8.39 -11.04 4.38
CA THR A 5 7.01 -11.09 4.87
C THR A 5 6.81 -10.44 6.24
N ASP A 6 7.89 -10.03 6.92
CA ASP A 6 7.78 -9.43 8.25
C ASP A 6 7.17 -8.04 8.17
N ILE A 7 6.30 -7.75 9.14
CA ILE A 7 5.68 -6.43 9.31
C ILE A 7 6.74 -5.43 9.78
N ILE A 8 6.82 -4.28 9.13
CA ILE A 8 7.71 -3.20 9.53
C ILE A 8 7.21 -2.62 10.86
N SER A 9 8.11 -2.50 11.84
CA SER A 9 7.78 -1.96 13.15
C SER A 9 7.43 -0.47 13.08
N ASP A 10 6.61 0.03 14.00
CA ASP A 10 6.25 1.45 14.04
C ASP A 10 7.50 2.36 14.14
N ALA A 11 8.53 1.93 14.89
CA ALA A 11 9.79 2.65 15.03
C ALA A 11 10.60 2.69 13.73
N ASP A 12 10.52 1.64 12.92
CA ASP A 12 11.20 1.61 11.62
C ASP A 12 10.42 2.42 10.58
N ILE A 13 9.08 2.42 10.61
CA ILE A 13 8.28 3.33 9.80
C ILE A 13 8.64 4.80 10.09
N GLU A 14 8.81 5.18 11.36
CA GLU A 14 9.25 6.52 11.74
C GLU A 14 10.62 6.87 11.14
N LYS A 15 11.58 5.94 11.16
CA LYS A 15 12.91 6.15 10.57
C LYS A 15 12.88 6.22 9.05
N LEU A 16 12.12 5.34 8.40
CA LEU A 16 12.03 5.24 6.94
C LEU A 16 11.33 6.45 6.32
N THR A 17 10.26 6.92 6.97
CA THR A 17 9.50 8.09 6.49
C THR A 17 10.08 9.42 6.98
N GLY A 18 10.85 9.41 8.07
CA GLY A 18 11.35 10.62 8.73
C GLY A 18 10.29 11.38 9.54
N TYR A 19 9.08 10.83 9.68
CA TYR A 19 7.96 11.51 10.34
C TYR A 19 7.49 10.75 11.59
N LYS A 20 7.18 11.48 12.65
CA LYS A 20 6.48 10.93 13.84
C LYS A 20 4.95 10.96 13.71
N MET A 21 4.42 11.86 12.87
CA MET A 21 2.97 12.06 12.73
C MET A 21 2.39 10.98 11.79
N PRO A 22 1.40 10.18 12.23
CA PRO A 22 0.86 9.06 11.45
C PRO A 22 0.31 9.45 10.07
N SER A 23 -0.35 10.60 9.97
CA SER A 23 -0.87 11.11 8.69
C SER A 23 0.26 11.38 7.70
N LYS A 24 1.36 12.00 8.14
CA LYS A 24 2.55 12.26 7.33
C LYS A 24 3.28 10.99 6.92
N GLN A 25 3.31 9.98 7.79
CA GLN A 25 3.83 8.65 7.44
C GLN A 25 2.99 8.02 6.32
N CYS A 26 1.66 8.07 6.41
CA CYS A 26 0.76 7.55 5.38
C CYS A 26 0.88 8.31 4.05
N GLU A 27 1.04 9.63 4.10
CA GLU A 27 1.28 10.49 2.93
C GLU A 27 2.60 10.11 2.25
N SER A 28 3.69 10.02 3.01
CA SER A 28 5.01 9.62 2.50
C SER A 28 5.01 8.24 1.84
N LEU A 29 4.37 7.23 2.46
CA LEU A 29 4.27 5.90 1.87
C LEU A 29 3.41 5.89 0.60
N ARG A 30 2.34 6.70 0.56
CA ARG A 30 1.47 6.83 -0.62
C ARG A 30 2.21 7.51 -1.78
N ASP A 31 2.95 8.57 -1.50
CA ASP A 31 3.72 9.30 -2.50
C ASP A 31 4.84 8.43 -3.08
N ALA A 32 5.42 7.54 -2.25
CA ALA A 32 6.37 6.52 -2.68
C ALA A 32 5.73 5.33 -3.43
N GLY A 33 4.39 5.27 -3.51
CA GLY A 33 3.67 4.17 -4.16
C GLY A 33 3.70 2.85 -3.38
N ILE A 34 4.12 2.87 -2.12
CA ILE A 34 4.23 1.67 -1.28
C ILE A 34 2.84 1.27 -0.80
N PHE A 35 2.53 -0.03 -0.92
CA PHE A 35 1.28 -0.56 -0.38
C PHE A 35 1.31 -0.59 1.15
N PHE A 36 0.26 -0.09 1.79
CA PHE A 36 0.08 -0.17 3.23
C PHE A 36 -1.42 -0.18 3.57
N ILE A 37 -1.75 -0.64 4.77
CA ILE A 37 -3.08 -0.49 5.36
C ILE A 37 -3.02 0.50 6.52
N THR A 38 -4.08 1.29 6.72
CA THR A 38 -4.21 2.16 7.88
C THR A 38 -4.89 1.40 9.01
N ARG A 39 -4.25 1.37 10.18
CA ARG A 39 -4.77 0.76 11.41
C ARG A 39 -5.81 1.65 12.08
N ARG A 40 -6.53 1.12 13.08
CA ARG A 40 -7.51 1.87 13.89
C ARG A 40 -6.91 3.08 14.63
N ASP A 41 -5.63 3.04 14.94
CA ASP A 41 -4.87 4.13 15.58
C ASP A 41 -4.35 5.18 14.56
N GLY A 42 -4.66 5.02 13.27
CA GLY A 42 -4.24 5.92 12.20
C GLY A 42 -2.81 5.68 11.68
N ARG A 43 -2.07 4.72 12.24
CA ARG A 43 -0.71 4.40 11.79
C ARG A 43 -0.73 3.49 10.55
N PRO A 44 0.20 3.67 9.61
CA PRO A 44 0.34 2.73 8.49
C PRO A 44 0.93 1.41 8.97
N ARG A 45 0.57 0.32 8.30
CA ARG A 45 1.15 -1.01 8.47
C ARG A 45 1.48 -1.59 7.10
N THR A 46 2.71 -2.03 6.93
CA THR A 46 3.22 -2.68 5.71
C THR A 46 4.27 -3.74 6.05
N THR A 47 4.71 -4.50 5.05
CA THR A 47 5.78 -5.50 5.17
C THR A 47 7.03 -5.03 4.42
N TRP A 48 8.17 -5.66 4.71
CA TRP A 48 9.41 -5.38 3.99
C TRP A 48 9.30 -5.69 2.49
N ALA A 49 8.54 -6.71 2.08
CA ALA A 49 8.28 -7.04 0.68
C ALA A 49 7.62 -5.88 -0.07
N HIS A 50 6.54 -5.31 0.48
CA HIS A 50 5.85 -4.17 -0.14
C HIS A 50 6.69 -2.90 -0.15
N PHE A 51 7.59 -2.74 0.83
CA PHE A 51 8.49 -1.59 0.89
C PHE A 51 9.62 -1.68 -0.13
N ASN A 52 10.25 -2.86 -0.26
CA ASN A 52 11.40 -3.07 -1.14
C ASN A 52 10.98 -3.25 -2.61
N ASP A 53 9.83 -3.88 -2.86
CA ASP A 53 9.28 -4.07 -4.20
C ASP A 53 7.78 -3.70 -4.25
N PRO A 54 7.48 -2.38 -4.25
CA PRO A 54 6.11 -1.88 -4.18
C PRO A 54 5.27 -2.19 -5.43
N PHE A 55 5.90 -2.45 -6.57
CA PHE A 55 5.20 -2.72 -7.82
C PHE A 55 4.85 -4.19 -7.99
N SER A 56 5.76 -5.12 -7.67
CA SER A 56 5.51 -6.55 -7.85
C SER A 56 4.47 -7.11 -6.90
N HIS A 57 4.33 -6.50 -5.72
CA HIS A 57 3.39 -6.94 -4.68
C HIS A 57 2.08 -6.14 -4.66
N ARG A 58 1.89 -5.21 -5.61
CA ARG A 58 0.61 -4.53 -5.74
C ARG A 58 -0.46 -5.58 -6.06
N PRO A 59 -1.63 -5.56 -5.40
CA PRO A 59 -2.73 -6.40 -5.82
C PRO A 59 -3.02 -6.07 -7.29
N LYS A 60 -2.76 -7.03 -8.18
CA LYS A 60 -3.19 -6.94 -9.57
C LYS A 60 -4.70 -6.75 -9.49
N THR A 61 -5.21 -5.62 -9.96
CA THR A 61 -6.65 -5.49 -10.18
C THR A 61 -6.98 -6.61 -11.16
N VAL A 62 -7.61 -7.67 -10.65
CA VAL A 62 -8.15 -8.71 -11.50
C VAL A 62 -9.40 -8.09 -12.10
N ASP A 63 -9.23 -7.23 -13.11
CA ASP A 63 -10.28 -6.64 -13.94
C ASP A 63 -10.97 -7.72 -14.81
N ALA A 64 -11.19 -8.91 -14.26
CA ALA A 64 -11.84 -10.02 -14.95
C ALA A 64 -13.38 -9.94 -14.87
N ASN A 65 -13.94 -8.96 -14.15
CA ASN A 65 -15.39 -8.88 -13.90
C ASN A 65 -15.91 -7.43 -13.78
N VAL A 66 -15.31 -6.46 -14.47
CA VAL A 66 -16.02 -5.18 -14.69
C VAL A 66 -17.10 -5.46 -15.74
N PRO A 67 -18.41 -5.37 -15.41
CA PRO A 67 -19.45 -5.47 -16.42
C PRO A 67 -19.23 -4.33 -17.41
N GLN A 68 -18.82 -4.66 -18.64
CA GLN A 68 -18.72 -3.66 -19.69
C GLN A 68 -20.14 -3.21 -20.08
N PRO A 69 -20.40 -1.91 -20.25
CA PRO A 69 -21.68 -1.45 -20.75
C PRO A 69 -21.93 -2.04 -22.15
N ASN A 70 -23.14 -2.59 -22.36
CA ASN A 70 -23.54 -3.11 -23.66
C ASN A 70 -23.88 -1.96 -24.60
N PHE A 71 -22.88 -1.45 -25.33
CA PHE A 71 -23.06 -0.39 -26.33
C PHE A 71 -23.90 -0.81 -27.53
N GLY A 72 -24.17 -2.11 -27.71
CA GLY A 72 -25.02 -2.64 -28.78
C GLY A 72 -26.52 -2.44 -28.57
N ALA A 73 -26.95 -1.86 -27.45
CA ALA A 73 -28.35 -1.54 -27.15
C ALA A 73 -28.80 -0.14 -27.64
N LEU A 74 -27.98 0.53 -28.45
CA LEU A 74 -28.23 1.89 -28.97
C LEU A 74 -28.65 1.92 -30.46
N ASP A 75 -28.85 0.76 -31.09
CA ASP A 75 -29.33 0.62 -32.47
C ASP A 75 -30.81 0.19 -32.51
#